data_AF-A0A100JJ19-F1
#
_entry.id   AF-A0A100JJ19-F1
#
_cell.length_a   1.000
_cell.length_b   1.000
_cell.length_c   1.000
_cell.angle_alpha   90.00
_cell.angle_beta   90.00
_cell.angle_gamma   90.00
#
_symmetry.space_group_name_H-M   'P 1'
#
loop_
_entity.id
_entity.type
_entity.pdbx_description
1 polymer ?
#
loop_
_entity_poly.entity_id
_entity_poly.type
_entity_poly.pdbx_seq_one_letter_code
_entity_poly.pdbx_strand_id
1 'polypeptide(L)' 'MVMTIDLLPQSPMPSHPRRRDGKTPLPAPEERARLRRAWGLAEGQVADAFGVAVATVRSREAGRSAPRGLLRAA' A
#
# COMPACT_ATOMS: atom_id res chain seq x y z
N MET A 1 -5.42 -31.86 12.60
CA MET A 1 -5.12 -31.55 11.19
C MET A 1 -5.17 -30.03 11.04
N VAL A 2 -4.02 -29.37 11.18
CA VAL A 2 -3.86 -27.92 10.97
C VAL A 2 -2.67 -27.74 10.03
N MET A 3 -2.95 -27.04 8.94
CA MET A 3 -2.11 -26.91 7.76
C MET A 3 -0.86 -26.09 8.05
N THR A 4 0.25 -26.59 7.51
CA THR A 4 1.57 -25.96 7.42
C THR A 4 1.45 -24.54 6.87
N ILE A 5 1.67 -23.52 7.71
CA ILE A 5 2.00 -22.19 7.22
C ILE A 5 3.49 -22.25 6.89
N ASP A 6 3.73 -22.32 5.59
CA ASP A 6 5.03 -22.38 4.96
C ASP A 6 5.93 -21.25 5.47
N LEU A 7 7.09 -21.67 5.98
CA LEU A 7 8.18 -20.83 6.44
C LEU A 7 8.79 -20.09 5.26
N LEU A 8 8.25 -18.94 4.87
CA LEU A 8 9.00 -17.99 4.07
C LEU A 8 10.26 -17.59 4.85
N PRO A 9 11.48 -17.76 4.29
CA PRO A 9 12.70 -17.30 4.94
C PRO A 9 12.59 -15.78 5.13
N GLN A 10 12.59 -15.35 6.38
CA GLN A 10 12.57 -13.94 6.77
C GLN A 10 13.92 -13.33 6.37
N SER A 11 14.05 -12.89 5.11
CA SER A 11 15.21 -12.11 4.66
C SER A 11 15.38 -10.92 5.61
N PRO A 12 16.57 -10.72 6.22
CA PRO A 12 16.79 -9.58 7.09
C PRO A 12 16.56 -8.30 6.28
N MET A 13 15.67 -7.43 6.78
CA MET A 13 15.35 -6.18 6.11
C MET A 13 16.63 -5.35 5.89
N PRO A 14 16.79 -4.72 4.72
CA PRO A 14 17.89 -3.78 4.50
C PRO A 14 17.81 -2.65 5.54
N SER A 15 18.86 -2.53 6.36
CA SER A 15 19.05 -1.38 7.25
C SER A 15 19.06 -0.11 6.41
N HIS A 16 18.00 0.69 6.52
CA HIS A 16 17.87 1.93 5.77
C HIS A 16 18.78 3.01 6.36
N PRO A 17 19.54 3.74 5.54
CA PRO A 17 20.40 4.83 6.02
C PRO A 17 19.56 5.90 6.73
N ARG A 18 20.01 6.29 7.92
CA ARG A 18 19.31 7.24 8.80
C ARG A 18 19.30 8.64 8.14
N ARG A 19 18.08 9.15 7.92
CA ARG A 19 17.66 10.49 7.44
C ARG A 19 17.81 10.81 5.94
N ARG A 20 16.82 10.34 5.17
CA ARG A 20 16.14 11.06 4.07
C ARG A 20 14.70 10.52 4.08
N ASP A 21 13.68 11.38 4.06
CA ASP A 21 12.26 11.04 4.26
C ASP A 21 11.90 9.60 3.88
N GLY A 22 11.92 8.70 4.87
CA GLY A 22 12.07 7.25 4.70
C GLY A 22 10.82 6.53 4.24
N LYS A 23 10.17 7.02 3.19
CA LYS A 23 9.10 6.30 2.48
C LYS A 23 9.64 5.93 1.11
N THR A 24 9.80 4.63 0.88
CA THR A 24 9.86 4.10 -0.49
C THR A 24 8.75 4.78 -1.28
N PRO A 25 9.07 5.46 -2.40
CA PRO A 25 8.07 6.16 -3.17
C PRO A 25 7.00 5.14 -3.56
N LEU A 26 5.74 5.50 -3.37
CA LEU A 26 4.65 4.63 -3.73
C LEU A 26 4.77 4.27 -5.22
N PRO A 27 4.41 3.03 -5.61
CA PRO A 27 4.42 2.64 -7.01
C PRO A 27 3.60 3.61 -7.86
N ALA A 28 3.89 3.64 -9.16
CA ALA A 28 3.16 4.47 -10.11
C ALA A 28 1.64 4.22 -10.00
N PRO A 29 0.79 5.22 -10.29
CA PRO A 29 -0.66 5.08 -10.12
C PRO A 29 -1.26 3.85 -10.83
N GLU A 30 -0.86 3.60 -12.07
CA GLU A 30 -1.27 2.42 -12.85
C GLU A 30 -0.77 1.11 -12.23
N GLU A 31 0.45 1.12 -11.69
CA GLU A 31 1.04 -0.04 -11.03
C GLU A 31 0.26 -0.45 -9.77
N ARG A 32 -0.34 0.52 -9.07
CA ARG A 32 -1.23 0.22 -7.93
C ARG A 32 -2.47 -0.54 -8.37
N ALA A 33 -3.11 -0.11 -9.46
CA ALA A 33 -4.27 -0.81 -10.01
C ALA A 33 -3.90 -2.22 -10.49
N ARG A 34 -2.71 -2.38 -11.10
CA ARG A 34 -2.17 -3.69 -11.50
C ARG A 34 -2.00 -4.61 -10.29
N LEU A 35 -1.35 -4.12 -9.23
CA LEU A 35 -1.12 -4.89 -8.00
C LEU A 35 -2.44 -5.29 -7.34
N ARG A 36 -3.39 -4.36 -7.23
CA ARG A 36 -4.71 -4.64 -6.67
C ARG A 36 -5.42 -5.77 -7.42
N ARG A 37 -5.43 -5.72 -8.76
CA ARG A 37 -6.05 -6.76 -9.59
C ARG A 37 -5.29 -8.08 -9.54
N ALA A 38 -3.96 -8.06 -9.51
CA ALA A 38 -3.13 -9.26 -9.40
C ALA A 38 -3.41 -10.03 -8.10
N TRP A 39 -3.81 -9.33 -7.04
CA TRP A 39 -4.22 -9.92 -5.75
C TRP A 39 -5.73 -10.22 -5.67
N GLY A 40 -6.49 -10.03 -6.76
CA GLY A 40 -7.94 -10.30 -6.79
C GLY A 40 -8.78 -9.35 -5.93
N LEU A 41 -8.25 -8.17 -5.58
CA LEU A 41 -8.91 -7.22 -4.68
C LEU A 41 -9.80 -6.23 -5.44
N ALA A 42 -11.01 -6.04 -4.94
CA ALA A 42 -11.89 -4.95 -5.35
C ALA A 42 -11.46 -3.61 -4.72
N GLU A 43 -11.84 -2.49 -5.34
CA GLU A 43 -11.57 -1.15 -4.78
C GLU A 43 -12.20 -0.96 -3.40
N GLY A 44 -13.38 -1.55 -3.17
CA GLY A 44 -14.07 -1.54 -1.87
C GLY A 44 -13.27 -2.23 -0.77
N GLN A 45 -12.72 -3.41 -1.05
CA GLN A 45 -11.91 -4.14 -0.06
C GLN A 45 -10.64 -3.37 0.32
N VAL A 46 -10.03 -2.69 -0.64
CA VAL A 46 -8.89 -1.80 -0.37
C VAL A 46 -9.35 -0.57 0.44
N ALA A 47 -10.46 0.04 0.07
CA ALA A 47 -11.04 1.18 0.79
C ALA A 47 -11.31 0.85 2.27
N ASP A 48 -11.94 -0.29 2.54
CA ASP A 48 -12.25 -0.78 3.88
C ASP A 48 -10.98 -1.05 4.69
N ALA A 49 -9.98 -1.73 4.09
CA ALA A 49 -8.71 -2.03 4.76
C ALA A 49 -7.92 -0.78 5.16
N PHE A 50 -8.03 0.30 4.39
CA PHE A 50 -7.33 1.56 4.65
C PHE A 50 -8.19 2.62 5.33
N GLY A 51 -9.47 2.36 5.61
CA GLY A 51 -10.40 3.32 6.21
C GLY A 51 -10.61 4.57 5.35
N VAL A 52 -10.64 4.43 4.02
CA VAL A 52 -10.83 5.55 3.07
C VAL A 52 -12.05 5.30 2.18
N ALA A 53 -12.55 6.33 1.52
CA ALA A 53 -13.61 6.15 0.53
C ALA A 53 -13.08 5.47 -0.75
N VAL A 54 -13.94 4.70 -1.43
CA VAL A 54 -13.65 4.10 -2.74
C VAL A 54 -13.20 5.15 -3.76
N ALA A 55 -13.82 6.35 -3.73
CA ALA A 55 -13.42 7.48 -4.58
C ALA A 55 -11.96 7.92 -4.33
N THR A 56 -11.46 7.82 -3.10
CA THR A 56 -10.06 8.10 -2.75
C THR A 56 -9.12 7.06 -3.35
N VAL A 57 -9.50 5.78 -3.32
CA VAL A 57 -8.72 4.70 -3.97
C VAL A 57 -8.63 4.97 -5.48
N ARG A 58 -9.76 5.23 -6.14
CA ARG A 58 -9.80 5.61 -7.57
C ARG A 58 -8.93 6.83 -7.89
N SER A 59 -9.00 7.87 -7.07
CA SER A 59 -8.19 9.07 -7.23
C SER A 59 -6.68 8.78 -7.11
N ARG A 60 -6.28 7.88 -6.22
CA ARG A 60 -4.88 7.44 -6.05
C ARG A 60 -4.37 6.58 -7.21
N GLU A 61 -5.22 5.70 -7.74
CA GLU A 61 -4.89 4.85 -8.90
C GLU A 61 -4.88 5.63 -10.21
N ALA A 62 -5.71 6.68 -10.32
CA ALA A 62 -5.67 7.61 -11.46
C ALA A 62 -4.56 8.68 -11.34
N GLY A 63 -3.76 8.65 -10.27
CA GLY A 63 -2.70 9.63 -10.04
C GLY A 63 -3.18 11.04 -9.69
N ARG A 64 -4.49 11.24 -9.52
CA ARG A 64 -5.10 12.53 -9.18
C ARG A 64 -4.80 12.99 -7.76
N SER A 65 -4.39 12.08 -6.87
CA SER A 65 -3.97 12.42 -5.51
C SER A 65 -2.90 11.47 -4.98
N ALA A 66 -1.80 12.01 -4.46
CA ALA A 66 -0.89 11.25 -3.59
C ALA A 66 -1.38 11.31 -2.13
N PRO A 67 -1.15 10.28 -1.31
CA PRO A 67 -1.34 10.42 0.13
C PRO A 67 -0.42 11.52 0.63
N ARG A 68 -1.02 12.64 1.04
CA ARG A 68 -0.32 13.65 1.83
C ARG A 68 -0.01 12.98 3.17
N GLY A 69 1.17 13.24 3.73
CA GLY A 69 1.54 12.72 5.05
C GLY A 69 0.48 13.04 6.10
N LEU A 70 0.59 12.45 7.30
CA LEU A 70 -0.28 12.78 8.43
C LEU A 70 -0.48 14.29 8.49
N LEU A 71 -1.73 14.74 8.33
CA LEU A 71 -2.12 16.06 8.79
C LEU A 71 -1.72 16.07 10.27
N ARG A 72 -0.78 16.94 10.65
CA ARG A 72 -0.55 17.17 12.07
C ARG A 72 -1.89 17.67 12.62
N ALA A 73 -2.43 16.96 13.60
CA ALA A 73 -3.51 17.51 14.41
C ALA A 73 -3.00 18.85 14.97
N ALA A 74 -3.80 19.90 14.79
CA ALA A 74 -3.53 21.23 15.33
C ALA A 74 -3.65 21.22 16.85
#